data_AF-A0A485BBP5-F1
#
_entry.id   AF-A0A485BBP5-F1
#
_cell.length_a   1.000
_cell.length_b   1.000
_cell.length_c   1.000
_cell.angle_alpha   90.00
_cell.angle_beta   90.00
_cell.angle_gamma   90.00
#
_symmetry.space_group_name_H-M   'P 1'
#
loop_
_entity.id
_entity.type
_entity.pdbx_description
1 polymer ?
#
loop_
_entity_poly.entity_id
_entity_poly.type
_entity_poly.pdbx_seq_one_letter_code
_entity_poly.pdbx_strand_id
1 'polypeptide(L)'
;MAKFECTLRFEQDPSAQSELILNENLAKQLVNAANWVKMQSDEGEINPVDILRWPGVMAAQEQDLDAIAADILSALNGALDDFIVARETEGQALKALIGATSGRRHH
;
A
#
# COMPACT_ATOMS: atom_id res chain seq x y z
N MET A 1 23.74 -10.23 -22.11
CA MET A 1 22.90 -10.23 -20.89
C MET A 1 21.44 -10.22 -21.33
N ALA A 2 20.62 -11.13 -20.82
CA ALA A 2 19.18 -11.05 -21.04
C ALA A 2 18.60 -9.98 -20.10
N LYS A 3 17.77 -9.08 -20.65
CA LYS A 3 17.01 -8.10 -19.87
C LYS A 3 15.58 -8.63 -19.75
N PHE A 4 15.09 -8.77 -18.53
CA PHE A 4 13.69 -9.08 -18.27
C PHE A 4 13.03 -7.87 -17.61
N GLU A 5 11.81 -7.57 -18.04
CA GLU A 5 11.04 -6.44 -17.53
C GLU A 5 9.94 -6.99 -16.63
N CYS A 6 9.83 -6.44 -15.41
CA CYS A 6 8.82 -6.79 -14.43
C CYS A 6 8.11 -5.51 -13.98
N THR A 7 6.79 -5.56 -13.82
CA THR A 7 5.98 -4.46 -13.33
C THR A 7 5.33 -4.86 -12.02
N LEU A 8 5.59 -4.09 -10.96
CA LEU A 8 4.94 -4.26 -9.67
C LEU A 8 3.81 -3.25 -9.53
N ARG A 9 2.60 -3.75 -9.27
CA ARG A 9 1.41 -2.92 -9.06
C ARG A 9 0.82 -3.26 -7.70
N PHE A 10 0.63 -2.22 -6.90
CA PHE A 10 -0.02 -2.33 -5.60
C PHE A 10 -1.38 -1.63 -5.68
N GLU A 11 -2.43 -2.32 -5.27
CA GLU A 11 -3.79 -1.79 -5.17
C GLU A 11 -4.27 -2.00 -3.74
N GLN A 12 -4.75 -0.92 -3.13
CA GLN A 12 -5.36 -0.99 -1.81
C GLN A 12 -6.84 -1.26 -1.95
N ASP A 13 -7.38 -2.06 -1.02
CA ASP A 13 -8.82 -2.17 -0.86
C ASP A 13 -9.33 -0.90 -0.14
N PRO A 14 -10.14 -0.05 -0.81
CA PRO A 14 -10.67 1.15 -0.19
C PRO A 14 -11.62 0.85 0.99
N SER A 15 -12.11 -0.38 1.13
CA SER A 15 -12.91 -0.81 2.29
C SER A 15 -12.07 -1.17 3.53
N ALA A 16 -10.74 -1.32 3.37
CA ALA A 16 -9.83 -1.60 4.48
C ALA A 16 -9.42 -0.35 5.30
N GLN A 17 -9.76 0.86 4.82
CA GLN A 17 -9.60 2.09 5.60
C GLN A 17 -10.54 2.08 6.81
N SER A 18 -9.98 1.79 7.99
CA SER A 18 -10.75 1.62 9.24
C SER A 18 -11.05 2.94 9.96
N GLU A 19 -10.35 4.03 9.63
CA GLU A 19 -10.53 5.33 10.29
C GLU A 19 -10.87 6.45 9.29
N LEU A 20 -11.90 7.21 9.63
CA LEU A 20 -12.26 8.45 8.92
C LEU A 20 -11.19 9.50 9.20
N ILE A 21 -10.55 10.02 8.15
CA ILE A 21 -9.64 11.16 8.28
C ILE A 21 -10.41 12.43 7.96
N LEU A 22 -10.31 13.41 8.86
CA LEU A 22 -10.98 14.69 8.72
C LEU A 22 -9.97 15.81 8.50
N ASN A 23 -10.23 16.65 7.49
CA ASN A 23 -9.62 17.97 7.45
C ASN A 23 -10.31 18.87 8.48
N GLU A 24 -9.84 18.82 9.72
CA GLU A 24 -10.39 19.60 10.82
C GLU A 24 -10.39 21.11 10.57
N ASN A 25 -9.39 21.62 9.85
CA ASN A 25 -9.28 23.05 9.56
C ASN A 25 -10.44 23.48 8.65
N LEU A 26 -10.64 22.74 7.54
CA LEU A 26 -11.75 23.01 6.63
C LEU A 26 -13.11 22.81 7.32
N ALA A 27 -13.26 21.77 8.14
CA ALA A 27 -14.48 21.54 8.92
C ALA A 27 -14.80 22.74 9.83
N LYS A 28 -13.80 23.27 10.56
CA LYS A 28 -13.94 24.46 11.41
C LYS A 28 -14.32 25.70 10.59
N GLN A 29 -13.69 25.90 9.43
CA GLN A 29 -14.03 27.02 8.53
C GLN A 29 -15.49 26.95 8.05
N LEU A 30 -15.96 25.77 7.67
CA LEU A 30 -17.35 25.57 7.22
C LEU A 30 -18.36 25.80 8.33
N VAL A 31 -18.09 25.30 9.54
CA VAL A 31 -18.94 25.55 10.71
C VAL A 31 -19.03 27.05 11.01
N ASN A 32 -17.90 27.76 10.96
CA ASN A 32 -17.88 29.21 11.19
C ASN A 32 -18.68 29.97 10.12
N ALA A 33 -18.52 29.61 8.84
CA ALA A 33 -19.26 30.21 7.75
C ALA A 33 -20.77 29.93 7.86
N ALA A 34 -21.16 28.70 8.16
CA ALA A 34 -22.55 28.31 8.33
C ALA A 34 -23.21 29.04 9.52
N ASN A 35 -22.49 29.19 10.64
CA ASN A 35 -22.95 30.00 11.77
C ASN A 35 -23.14 31.48 11.41
N TRP A 36 -22.23 32.04 10.61
CA TRP A 36 -22.36 33.41 10.13
C TRP A 36 -23.61 33.61 9.29
N VAL A 37 -23.88 32.71 8.33
CA VAL A 37 -25.09 32.77 7.49
C VAL A 37 -26.35 32.67 8.34
N LYS A 38 -26.40 31.72 9.29
CA LYS A 38 -27.54 31.54 10.19
C LYS A 38 -27.87 32.82 10.96
N MET A 39 -26.85 33.55 11.43
CA MET A 39 -27.06 34.83 12.12
C MET A 39 -27.63 35.94 11.23
N GLN A 40 -27.47 35.85 9.89
CA GLN A 40 -28.05 36.83 8.96
C GLN A 40 -29.48 36.49 8.54
N SER A 41 -29.83 35.19 8.49
CA SER A 41 -31.14 34.73 8.01
C SER A 41 -32.14 34.41 9.12
N ASP A 42 -31.70 34.22 10.37
CA ASP A 42 -32.47 33.69 11.51
C ASP A 42 -33.19 32.35 11.21
N GLU A 43 -32.77 31.69 10.12
CA GLU A 43 -33.34 30.46 9.57
C GLU A 43 -32.20 29.48 9.24
N GLY A 44 -32.45 28.20 9.50
CA GLY A 44 -31.57 27.08 9.14
C GLY A 44 -30.89 26.39 10.33
N GLU A 45 -30.81 25.06 10.25
CA GLU A 45 -30.01 24.23 11.16
C GLU A 45 -28.72 23.79 10.46
N ILE A 46 -27.61 23.81 11.20
CA ILE A 46 -26.34 23.27 10.71
C ILE A 46 -26.35 21.78 10.99
N ASN A 47 -26.41 20.98 9.95
CA ASN A 47 -26.32 19.53 10.05
C ASN A 47 -24.85 19.08 9.94
N PRO A 48 -24.27 18.45 10.98
CA PRO A 48 -22.89 17.98 10.96
C PRO A 48 -22.59 17.01 9.80
N VAL A 49 -23.57 16.22 9.37
CA VAL A 49 -23.40 15.28 8.25
C VAL A 49 -23.12 16.02 6.95
N ASP A 50 -23.69 17.22 6.76
CA ASP A 50 -23.46 18.03 5.57
C ASP A 50 -22.06 18.66 5.57
N ILE A 51 -21.53 18.97 6.76
CA ILE A 51 -20.12 19.38 6.92
C ILE A 51 -19.19 18.22 6.59
N LEU A 52 -19.45 17.02 7.12
CA LEU A 52 -18.64 15.83 6.83
C LEU A 52 -18.63 15.51 5.34
N ARG A 53 -19.80 15.58 4.68
CA ARG A 53 -19.95 15.31 3.24
C ARG A 53 -19.38 16.38 2.33
N TRP A 54 -18.96 17.53 2.86
CA TRP A 54 -18.42 18.60 2.05
C TRP A 54 -17.11 18.16 1.37
N PRO A 55 -16.91 18.46 0.06
CA PRO A 55 -15.70 18.06 -0.65
C PRO A 55 -14.43 18.51 0.07
N GLY A 56 -13.54 17.55 0.38
CA GLY A 56 -12.27 17.80 1.06
C GLY A 56 -12.35 17.83 2.60
N VAL A 57 -13.53 17.70 3.21
CA VAL A 57 -13.66 17.56 4.67
C VAL A 57 -13.39 16.13 5.11
N MET A 58 -14.12 15.17 4.57
CA MET A 58 -13.75 13.76 4.70
C MET A 58 -12.64 13.49 3.68
N ALA A 59 -11.45 13.17 4.19
CA ALA A 59 -10.36 12.66 3.40
C ALA A 59 -10.31 11.14 3.60
N ALA A 60 -10.02 10.43 2.51
CA ALA A 60 -9.42 9.11 2.64
C ALA A 60 -8.09 9.28 3.39
N GLN A 61 -7.73 8.33 4.24
CA GLN A 61 -6.44 8.37 4.93
C GLN A 61 -5.31 8.58 3.93
N GLU A 62 -4.58 9.69 4.09
CA GLU A 62 -3.38 9.95 3.30
C GLU A 62 -2.30 9.01 3.82
N GLN A 63 -2.16 7.87 3.14
CA GLN A 63 -1.10 6.93 3.43
C GLN A 63 0.19 7.43 2.83
N ASP A 64 1.30 7.24 3.55
CA ASP A 64 2.63 7.50 3.02
C ASP A 64 2.96 6.44 1.97
N LEU A 65 2.56 6.71 0.74
CA LEU A 65 2.76 5.81 -0.39
C LEU A 65 4.24 5.58 -0.68
N ASP A 66 5.11 6.54 -0.33
CA ASP A 66 6.55 6.43 -0.50
C ASP A 66 7.13 5.44 0.51
N ALA A 67 6.70 5.51 1.78
CA ALA A 67 7.07 4.53 2.79
C ALA A 67 6.56 3.11 2.45
N ILE A 68 5.31 2.99 2.01
CA ILE A 68 4.73 1.71 1.59
C ILE A 68 5.49 1.15 0.38
N ALA A 69 5.81 1.98 -0.61
CA ALA A 69 6.57 1.56 -1.77
C ALA A 69 7.98 1.08 -1.38
N ALA A 70 8.65 1.78 -0.47
CA ALA A 70 9.96 1.39 0.04
C ALA A 70 9.92 0.01 0.74
N ASP A 71 8.92 -0.21 1.59
CA ASP A 71 8.74 -1.49 2.29
C ASP A 71 8.45 -2.64 1.33
N ILE A 72 7.57 -2.43 0.35
CA ILE A 72 7.25 -3.42 -0.68
C ILE A 72 8.50 -3.78 -1.49
N LEU A 73 9.29 -2.78 -1.91
CA LEU A 73 10.53 -3.02 -2.66
C LEU A 73 11.57 -3.75 -1.82
N SER A 74 11.69 -3.42 -0.54
CA SER A 74 12.59 -4.10 0.39
C SER A 74 12.22 -5.58 0.52
N ALA A 75 10.95 -5.88 0.75
CA ALA A 75 10.43 -7.25 0.85
C ALA A 75 10.63 -8.04 -0.45
N LEU A 76 10.40 -7.40 -1.61
CA LEU A 76 10.63 -8.03 -2.91
C LEU A 76 12.11 -8.37 -3.12
N ASN A 77 13.03 -7.45 -2.78
CA ASN A 77 14.46 -7.70 -2.90
C ASN A 77 14.89 -8.87 -2.01
N GLY A 78 14.43 -8.91 -0.76
CA GLY A 78 14.71 -10.04 0.14
C GLY A 78 14.20 -11.38 -0.43
N ALA A 79 12.98 -11.40 -0.97
CA ALA A 79 12.43 -12.59 -1.60
C ALA A 79 13.23 -13.05 -2.83
N LEU A 80 13.76 -12.12 -3.62
CA LEU A 80 14.62 -12.44 -4.76
C LEU A 80 15.97 -13.01 -4.33
N ASP A 81 16.58 -12.45 -3.28
CA ASP A 81 17.82 -12.97 -2.71
C ASP A 81 17.63 -14.40 -2.18
N ASP A 82 16.57 -14.64 -1.42
CA ASP A 82 16.21 -15.97 -0.92
C ASP A 82 15.96 -16.94 -2.08
N PHE A 83 15.30 -16.49 -3.14
CA PHE A 83 15.06 -17.30 -4.33
C PHE A 83 16.38 -17.68 -5.03
N ILE A 84 17.33 -16.76 -5.16
CA ILE A 84 18.66 -17.04 -5.75
C ILE A 84 19.38 -18.11 -4.94
N VAL A 85 19.45 -17.94 -3.61
CA VAL A 85 20.10 -18.89 -2.70
C VAL A 85 19.47 -20.28 -2.80
N ALA A 86 18.14 -20.35 -2.85
CA ALA A 86 17.43 -21.61 -3.02
C ALA A 86 17.79 -22.30 -4.35
N ARG A 87 17.87 -21.54 -5.45
CA ARG A 87 18.22 -22.06 -6.79
C ARG A 87 19.66 -22.54 -6.86
N GLU A 88 20.61 -21.85 -6.23
CA GLU A 88 22.00 -22.29 -6.14
C GLU A 88 22.11 -23.60 -5.35
N THR A 89 21.43 -23.67 -4.20
CA THR A 89 21.43 -24.85 -3.33
C THR A 89 20.84 -26.06 -4.04
N GLU A 90 19.71 -25.88 -4.73
CA GLU A 90 19.08 -26.92 -5.56
C GLU A 90 20.03 -27.39 -6.68
N GLY A 91 20.69 -26.46 -7.36
CA GLY A 91 21.67 -26.77 -8.41
C GLY A 91 22.86 -27.58 -7.90
N GLN A 92 23.38 -27.26 -6.72
CA GLN A 92 24.46 -28.02 -6.08
C GLN A 92 24.00 -29.44 -5.73
N ALA A 93 22.81 -29.59 -5.13
CA ALA A 93 22.24 -30.89 -4.80
C ALA A 93 22.03 -31.76 -6.05
N LEU A 94 21.51 -31.18 -7.14
CA LEU A 94 21.30 -31.88 -8.40
C LEU A 94 22.62 -32.33 -9.02
N LYS A 95 23.65 -31.46 -9.01
CA LYS A 95 24.99 -31.80 -9.49
C LYS A 95 25.61 -32.96 -8.71
N ALA A 96 25.46 -32.96 -7.38
CA ALA A 96 25.94 -34.05 -6.53
C ALA A 96 25.25 -35.37 -6.86
N LEU A 97 23.93 -35.34 -7.08
CA LEU A 97 23.14 -36.54 -7.43
C LEU A 97 23.53 -37.14 -8.79
N ILE A 98 23.75 -36.29 -9.80
CA ILE A 98 24.24 -36.71 -11.13
C ILE A 98 25.66 -37.30 -11.03
N GLY A 99 26.55 -36.65 -10.27
CA GLY A 99 27.90 -37.17 -10.04
C GLY A 99 27.90 -38.53 -9.36
N ALA A 100 27.06 -38.71 -8.33
CA ALA A 100 26.92 -39.96 -7.60
C ALA A 100 26.31 -41.09 -8.45
N THR A 101 25.45 -40.79 -9.42
CA THR A 101 24.89 -41.78 -10.34
C THR A 101 25.84 -42.16 -11.47
N SER A 102 26.69 -41.23 -11.93
CA SER A 102 27.74 -41.49 -12.92
C SER A 102 28.85 -42.42 -12.36
N GLY A 103 29.25 -42.22 -11.10
CA GLY A 103 30.23 -43.09 -10.42
C GLY A 103 29.74 -44.51 -10.12
N ARG A 104 28.42 -44.76 -10.19
CA ARG A 104 27.80 -46.07 -9.91
C ARG A 104 27.61 -46.96 -11.15
N ARG A 105 27.95 -46.47 -12.36
CA ARG A 105 27.87 -47.22 -13.64
C ARG A 105 29.21 -47.77 -14.14
N HIS A 106 30.29 -47.62 -13.37
CA HIS A 106 31.62 -48.15 -13.71
C HIS A 106 32.05 -49.36 -12.85
N HIS A 107 31.09 -50.03 -12.21
CA HIS A 107 31.27 -51.34 -11.58
C HIS A 107 30.26 -52.34 -12.14
#